data_AF-A0A7K1A6T0-F1
#
_entry.id   AF-A0A7K1A6T0-F1
#
_cell.length_a   1.000
_cell.length_b   1.000
_cell.length_c   1.000
_cell.angle_alpha   90.00
_cell.angle_beta   90.00
_cell.angle_gamma   90.00
#
_symmetry.space_group_name_H-M   'P 1'
#
loop_
_entity.id
_entity.type
_entity.pdbx_description
1 polymer ?
#
loop_
_entity_poly.entity_id
_entity_poly.type
_entity_poly.pdbx_seq_one_letter_code
_entity_poly.pdbx_strand_id
1 'polypeptide(L)'
;LELPDLEVTVTCVRVPVYTGHSLSISASFSNSITPEDARRLLVKAPGVELADIPTPLMAAGVDPTFVGRIRTDRTVEHGLSLFLSGDNLRKGAALNAVQIAEELLARRG
;
A
#
# COMPACT_ATOMS: atom_id res chain seq x y z
N LEU A 1 -6.94 8.70 -8.07
CA LEU A 1 -6.45 7.96 -9.25
C LEU A 1 -7.39 8.29 -10.39
N GLU A 2 -6.87 8.77 -11.52
CA GLU A 2 -7.65 9.09 -12.72
C GLU A 2 -7.79 7.85 -13.61
N LEU A 3 -8.24 6.73 -13.02
CA LEU A 3 -8.39 5.44 -13.69
C LEU A 3 -9.82 4.91 -13.46
N PRO A 4 -10.83 5.46 -14.17
CA PRO A 4 -12.24 5.09 -13.96
C PRO A 4 -12.52 3.62 -14.32
N ASP A 5 -11.75 3.07 -15.26
CA ASP A 5 -11.92 1.70 -15.77
C ASP A 5 -10.95 0.69 -15.13
N LEU A 6 -10.36 1.03 -13.97
CA LEU A 6 -9.47 0.09 -13.28
C LEU A 6 -10.26 -1.13 -12.78
N GLU A 7 -9.94 -2.29 -13.33
CA GLU A 7 -10.53 -3.56 -12.90
C GLU A 7 -10.03 -3.93 -11.49
N VAL A 8 -10.96 -4.09 -10.55
CA VAL A 8 -10.63 -4.47 -9.17
C VAL A 8 -11.62 -5.52 -8.68
N THR A 9 -11.09 -6.61 -8.14
CA THR A 9 -11.84 -7.59 -7.35
C THR A 9 -11.29 -7.64 -5.93
N VAL A 10 -12.17 -7.65 -4.93
CA VAL A 10 -11.78 -7.54 -3.52
C VAL A 10 -12.60 -8.51 -2.67
N THR A 11 -11.89 -9.27 -1.83
CA THR A 11 -12.49 -10.05 -0.75
C THR A 11 -12.03 -9.48 0.59
N CYS A 12 -12.97 -9.00 1.39
CA CYS A 12 -12.69 -8.47 2.72
C CYS A 12 -12.92 -9.57 3.77
N VAL A 13 -11.86 -9.90 4.53
CA VAL A 13 -11.92 -10.91 5.60
C VAL A 13 -11.57 -10.26 6.92
N ARG A 14 -12.38 -10.53 7.96
CA ARG A 14 -12.06 -10.12 9.33
C ARG A 14 -11.16 -11.17 9.98
N VAL A 15 -10.10 -10.72 10.64
CA VAL A 15 -9.14 -11.56 11.37
C VAL A 15 -9.00 -11.08 12.82
N PRO A 16 -8.58 -11.94 13.77
CA PRO A 16 -8.49 -11.57 15.18
C PRO A 16 -7.23 -10.75 15.48
N VAL A 17 -7.18 -9.53 14.93
CA VAL A 17 -6.12 -8.54 15.15
C VAL A 17 -6.78 -7.25 15.65
N TYR A 18 -6.21 -6.62 16.68
CA TYR A 18 -6.79 -5.41 17.30
C TYR A 18 -6.80 -4.20 16.37
N THR A 19 -5.65 -3.86 15.79
CA THR A 19 -5.49 -2.76 14.83
C THR A 19 -4.45 -3.14 13.78
N GLY A 20 -4.57 -2.55 12.59
CA GLY A 20 -3.76 -2.85 11.43
C GLY A 20 -4.53 -3.65 10.39
N HIS A 21 -4.65 -3.11 9.18
CA HIS A 21 -5.15 -3.84 8.03
C HIS A 21 -4.00 -4.36 7.18
N SER A 22 -4.13 -5.59 6.68
CA SER A 22 -3.19 -6.18 5.74
C SER A 22 -3.87 -6.53 4.43
N LEU A 23 -3.13 -6.39 3.34
CA LEU A 23 -3.62 -6.67 2.00
C LEU A 23 -2.66 -7.62 1.29
N SER A 24 -3.19 -8.69 0.73
CA SER A 24 -2.50 -9.50 -0.28
C SER A 24 -3.01 -9.05 -1.65
N ILE A 25 -2.13 -8.50 -2.47
CA ILE A 25 -2.47 -7.91 -3.77
C ILE A 25 -1.77 -8.68 -4.87
N SER A 26 -2.50 -9.05 -5.91
CA SER A 26 -1.97 -9.35 -7.24
C SER A 26 -2.34 -8.18 -8.15
N ALA A 27 -1.34 -7.52 -8.74
CA ALA A 27 -1.50 -6.36 -9.60
C ALA A 27 -0.88 -6.63 -10.97
N SER A 28 -1.60 -6.31 -12.05
CA SER A 28 -1.10 -6.28 -13.42
C SER A 28 -0.81 -4.84 -13.84
N PHE A 29 0.08 -4.67 -14.81
CA PHE A 29 0.55 -3.37 -15.29
C PHE A 29 0.57 -3.33 -16.81
N SER A 30 0.51 -2.14 -17.40
CA SER A 30 0.59 -1.96 -18.86
C SER A 30 1.97 -2.27 -19.45
N ASN A 31 3.02 -2.23 -18.64
CA ASN A 31 4.38 -2.55 -19.01
C ASN A 31 4.98 -3.51 -17.98
N SER A 32 5.97 -4.29 -18.40
CA SER A 32 6.70 -5.15 -17.48
C SER A 32 7.41 -4.34 -16.40
N ILE A 33 7.37 -4.86 -15.17
CA ILE A 33 8.08 -4.30 -14.02
C ILE A 33 8.68 -5.45 -13.21
N THR A 34 9.96 -5.34 -12.87
CA THR A 34 10.60 -6.35 -12.02
C THR A 34 10.30 -6.07 -10.55
N PRO A 35 10.32 -7.09 -9.67
CA PRO A 35 10.23 -6.87 -8.22
C PRO A 35 11.29 -5.90 -7.70
N GLU A 36 12.49 -5.89 -8.29
CA GLU A 36 13.58 -5.00 -7.92
C GLU A 36 13.28 -3.55 -8.31
N ASP A 37 12.79 -3.32 -9.52
CA ASP A 37 12.35 -1.98 -9.94
C ASP A 37 11.22 -1.47 -9.05
N ALA A 38 10.25 -2.33 -8.73
CA ALA A 38 9.16 -2.00 -7.81
C ALA A 38 9.69 -1.60 -6.42
N ARG A 39 10.67 -2.33 -5.86
CA ARG A 39 11.33 -1.95 -4.59
C ARG A 39 11.98 -0.58 -4.68
N ARG A 40 12.76 -0.31 -5.74
CA ARG A 40 13.43 0.99 -5.92
C ARG A 40 12.44 2.15 -6.01
N LEU A 41 11.26 1.93 -6.60
CA LEU A 41 10.20 2.94 -6.67
C LEU A 41 9.53 3.14 -5.31
N LEU A 42 9.17 2.04 -4.63
CA LEU A 42 8.46 2.08 -3.35
C LEU A 42 9.27 2.73 -2.22
N VAL A 43 10.60 2.54 -2.18
CA VAL A 43 11.48 3.22 -1.20
C VAL A 43 11.42 4.74 -1.32
N LYS A 44 11.10 5.27 -2.50
CA LYS A 44 11.00 6.72 -2.74
C LYS A 44 9.60 7.26 -2.49
N ALA A 45 8.61 6.38 -2.30
CA ALA A 45 7.23 6.79 -2.12
C ALA A 45 7.00 7.33 -0.69
N PRO A 46 6.51 8.56 -0.52
CA PRO A 46 6.24 9.12 0.81
C PRO A 46 5.25 8.26 1.60
N GLY A 47 5.59 7.96 2.86
CA GLY A 47 4.76 7.15 3.75
C GLY A 47 4.72 5.65 3.43
N VAL A 48 5.67 5.16 2.63
CA VAL A 48 5.87 3.74 2.36
C VAL A 48 7.21 3.29 2.91
N GLU A 49 7.24 2.16 3.60
CA GLU A 49 8.47 1.51 4.05
C GLU A 49 8.53 0.07 3.56
N LEU A 50 9.71 -0.38 3.14
CA LEU A 50 9.91 -1.78 2.79
C LEU A 50 10.11 -2.62 4.05
N ALA A 51 9.45 -3.76 4.10
CA ALA A 51 9.69 -4.80 5.10
C ALA A 51 9.65 -6.17 4.42
N ASP A 52 10.55 -7.07 4.80
CA ASP A 52 10.56 -8.43 4.21
C ASP A 52 9.24 -9.16 4.50
N ILE A 53 8.72 -9.04 5.73
CA ILE A 53 7.46 -9.65 6.18
C ILE A 53 6.64 -8.56 6.89
N PRO A 54 5.82 -7.78 6.17
CA PRO A 54 4.93 -6.79 6.78
C PRO A 54 3.91 -7.48 7.69
N THR A 55 3.68 -6.94 8.88
CA THR A 55 2.67 -7.46 9.81
C THR A 55 1.82 -6.33 10.39
N PRO A 56 0.57 -6.60 10.79
CA PRO A 56 -0.26 -5.63 11.49
C PRO A 56 0.38 -5.10 12.78
N LEU A 57 1.11 -5.95 13.50
CA LEU A 57 1.79 -5.57 14.75
C LEU A 57 2.87 -4.52 14.50
N MET A 58 3.65 -4.64 13.41
CA MET A 58 4.63 -3.63 13.01
C MET A 58 3.96 -2.31 12.61
N ALA A 59 2.79 -2.40 11.97
CA ALA A 59 2.06 -1.23 11.49
C ALA A 59 1.31 -0.45 12.58
N ALA A 60 0.90 -1.13 13.65
CA ALA A 60 0.09 -0.54 14.71
C ALA A 60 0.78 0.69 15.35
N GLY A 61 0.08 1.83 15.37
CA GLY A 61 0.52 3.05 16.03
C GLY A 61 1.53 3.90 15.26
N VAL A 62 2.01 3.43 14.10
CA VAL A 62 2.97 4.18 13.27
C VAL A 62 2.32 4.65 11.96
N ASP A 63 2.95 5.63 11.32
CA ASP A 63 2.43 6.30 10.14
C ASP A 63 2.71 5.61 8.78
N PRO A 64 3.83 4.90 8.56
CA PRO A 64 4.09 4.32 7.24
C PRO A 64 3.23 3.08 6.95
N THR A 65 2.95 2.87 5.67
CA THR A 65 2.48 1.58 5.17
C THR A 65 3.67 0.69 4.86
N PHE A 66 3.74 -0.48 5.47
CA PHE A 66 4.77 -1.46 5.18
C PHE A 66 4.41 -2.29 3.95
N VAL A 67 5.36 -2.44 3.03
CA VAL A 67 5.19 -3.21 1.79
C VAL A 67 6.31 -4.24 1.65
N GLY A 68 5.94 -5.46 1.29
CA GLY A 68 6.86 -6.58 1.29
C GLY A 68 6.40 -7.73 0.41
N ARG A 69 7.16 -8.83 0.47
CA ARG A 69 6.89 -10.06 -0.29
C ARG A 69 6.65 -9.85 -1.79
N ILE A 70 7.19 -8.76 -2.34
CA ILE A 70 7.05 -8.40 -3.75
C ILE A 70 7.72 -9.48 -4.60
N ARG A 71 6.98 -10.04 -5.54
CA ARG A 71 7.45 -11.10 -6.46
C ARG A 71 6.67 -11.03 -7.76
N THR A 72 7.25 -11.57 -8.82
CA THR A 72 6.52 -11.72 -10.09
C THR A 72 5.33 -12.67 -9.89
N ASP A 73 4.16 -12.24 -10.34
CA ASP A 73 2.99 -13.07 -10.50
C ASP A 73 2.97 -13.59 -11.94
N ARG A 74 3.05 -14.90 -12.12
CA ARG A 74 3.08 -15.53 -13.46
C ARG A 74 1.69 -15.86 -13.98
N THR A 75 0.64 -15.58 -13.22
CA THR A 75 -0.75 -15.90 -13.60
C THR A 75 -1.40 -14.81 -14.45
N VAL A 76 -0.84 -13.60 -14.46
CA VAL A 76 -1.32 -12.44 -15.23
C VAL A 76 -0.16 -11.75 -15.94
N GLU A 77 -0.44 -11.11 -17.08
CA GLU A 77 0.57 -10.38 -17.83
C GLU A 77 1.13 -9.22 -17.01
N HIS A 78 2.47 -9.09 -17.04
CA HIS A 78 3.22 -8.08 -16.27
C HIS A 78 2.89 -8.05 -14.77
N GLY A 79 2.51 -9.20 -14.20
CA GLY A 79 2.00 -9.29 -12.83
C GLY A 79 3.05 -9.15 -11.72
N LEU A 80 2.67 -8.49 -10.62
CA LEU A 80 3.34 -8.56 -9.32
C LEU A 80 2.36 -9.02 -8.23
N SER A 81 2.83 -9.91 -7.35
CA SER A 81 2.19 -10.15 -6.05
C SER A 81 2.95 -9.40 -4.97
N LEU A 82 2.23 -8.76 -4.05
CA LEU A 82 2.81 -8.03 -2.91
C LEU A 82 1.90 -8.13 -1.68
N PHE A 83 2.50 -7.94 -0.51
CA PHE A 83 1.79 -7.91 0.77
C PHE A 83 2.02 -6.58 1.47
N LEU A 84 0.97 -6.03 2.07
CA LEU A 84 1.00 -4.74 2.75
C LEU A 84 0.46 -4.87 4.18
N SER A 85 0.90 -3.99 5.07
CA SER A 85 0.28 -3.78 6.38
C SER A 85 0.37 -2.31 6.78
N GLY A 86 -0.73 -1.74 7.28
CA GLY A 86 -0.80 -0.34 7.69
C GLY A 86 -1.81 -0.13 8.81
N ASP A 87 -1.58 0.87 9.67
CA ASP A 87 -2.55 1.27 10.71
C ASP A 87 -3.78 1.89 10.07
N ASN A 88 -4.94 1.24 10.22
CA ASN A 88 -6.20 1.67 9.63
C ASN A 88 -6.86 2.85 10.36
N LEU A 89 -6.49 3.13 11.61
CA LEU A 89 -7.00 4.28 12.37
C LEU A 89 -6.16 5.54 12.09
N ARG A 90 -4.84 5.39 11.91
CA ARG A 90 -3.92 6.47 11.57
C ARG A 90 -3.89 6.72 10.06
N LYS A 91 -2.98 6.06 9.33
CA LYS A 91 -2.82 6.28 7.89
C LYS A 91 -4.09 5.96 7.12
N GLY A 92 -4.85 4.95 7.55
CA GLY A 92 -6.13 4.60 6.93
C GLY A 92 -7.28 5.59 7.17
N ALA A 93 -7.16 6.53 8.12
CA ALA A 93 -8.21 7.50 8.43
C ALA A 93 -7.67 8.86 8.88
N ALA A 94 -7.23 8.98 10.14
CA ALA A 94 -6.95 10.27 10.76
C ALA A 94 -5.79 11.04 10.09
N LEU A 95 -4.67 10.37 9.81
CA LEU A 95 -3.49 11.03 9.26
C LEU A 95 -3.73 11.53 7.84
N ASN A 96 -4.44 10.76 7.00
CA ASN A 96 -4.79 11.21 5.66
C ASN A 96 -5.65 12.48 5.68
N ALA A 97 -6.59 12.60 6.62
CA ALA A 97 -7.41 13.80 6.77
C ALA A 97 -6.57 15.03 7.15
N VAL A 98 -5.62 14.88 8.07
CA VAL A 98 -4.68 15.94 8.45
C VAL A 98 -3.79 16.34 7.27
N GLN A 99 -3.22 15.37 6.55
CA GLN A 99 -2.37 15.63 5.38
C GLN A 99 -3.09 16.38 4.26
N ILE A 100 -4.39 16.10 4.04
CA ILE A 100 -5.22 16.86 3.10
C ILE A 100 -5.37 18.31 3.57
N ALA A 101 -5.60 18.55 4.86
CA ALA A 101 -5.72 19.89 5.41
C ALA A 101 -4.41 20.67 5.32
N GLU A 102 -3.27 20.03 5.61
CA GLU A 102 -1.93 20.62 5.46
C GLU A 102 -1.66 21.04 4.02
N GLU A 103 -1.95 20.17 3.05
CA GLU A 103 -1.77 20.47 1.62
C GLU A 103 -2.69 21.61 1.14
N LEU A 104 -3.93 21.66 1.62
CA LEU A 104 -4.86 22.76 1.32
C LEU A 104 -4.35 24.10 1.85
N LEU A 105 -3.75 24.11 3.03
CA LEU A 105 -3.15 25.32 3.61
C LEU A 105 -1.90 25.73 2.83
N ALA A 106 -1.03 24.78 2.47
CA ALA A 106 0.19 25.04 1.71
C ALA A 106 -0.09 25.63 0.32
N ARG A 107 -1.18 25.24 -0.35
CA ARG A 107 -1.59 25.78 -1.66
C ARG A 107 -2.35 27.11 -1.61
N ARG A 108 -2.82 27.51 -0.42
CA ARG A 108 -3.55 28.77 -0.21
C ARG A 108 -2.64 29.96 0.09
N GLY A 109 -1.40 29.71 0.52
CA GLY A 109 -0.35 30.72 0.66
C GLY A 109 0.43 30.92 -0.64
#